data_AF-A0A1X2GXW9-F1
#
_entry.id   AF-A0A1X2GXW9-F1
#
_cell.length_a   1.000
_cell.length_b   1.000
_cell.length_c   1.000
_cell.angle_alpha   90.00
_cell.angle_beta   90.00
_cell.angle_gamma   90.00
#
_symmetry.space_group_name_H-M   'P 1'
#
loop_
_entity.id
_entity.type
_entity.pdbx_description
1 polymer ?
#
loop_
_entity_poly.entity_id
_entity_poly.type
_entity_poly.pdbx_seq_one_letter_code
_entity_poly.pdbx_strand_id
1 'polypeptide(L)'
;MPIQQPMSQIKLTNVSVVRLRKGGKRFELACYKNKVMEWRSNVETDLDEVLQIHSVFLNVSKGQVASKDDLKKCFKTDDTDKVIQEILKKGELQVAEKERSNQLESMWKDIANIVTDNCVNPQTKRPYTVTMIEKAMQDLHLSVNPKRSSKSQALDVIKQLQEKQVLPIQRAQMRVRVTMVEGKESKKLLKEKIIPLMTSVEEEDFEAAEYEVIALVDPGKYREINDLLQKDTKGKGKLEIMNLREKEEGDEQF
;
A
#
# COMPACT_ATOMS: atom_id res chain seq x y z
N MET A 1 -56.79 25.02 4.21
CA MET A 1 -56.49 24.50 5.56
C MET A 1 -55.02 24.15 5.60
N PRO A 2 -54.24 24.56 6.62
CA PRO A 2 -52.87 24.10 6.76
C PRO A 2 -52.90 22.60 7.12
N ILE A 3 -52.19 21.79 6.34
CA ILE A 3 -52.08 20.35 6.56
C ILE A 3 -51.25 20.14 7.84
N GLN A 4 -51.91 19.81 8.96
CA GLN A 4 -51.32 19.49 10.27
C GLN A 4 -50.74 18.06 10.30
N GLN A 5 -50.15 17.60 9.21
CA GLN A 5 -49.37 16.36 9.22
C GLN A 5 -47.89 16.74 9.30
N PRO A 6 -47.09 16.14 10.19
CA PRO A 6 -45.65 16.32 10.13
C PRO A 6 -45.21 15.93 8.72
N MET A 7 -44.62 16.88 8.00
CA MET A 7 -44.18 16.70 6.62
C MET A 7 -43.34 15.42 6.56
N SER A 8 -43.76 14.43 5.77
CA SER A 8 -43.17 13.09 5.73
C SER A 8 -41.78 13.15 5.07
N GLN A 9 -40.80 13.72 5.77
CA GLN A 9 -39.43 13.80 5.32
C GLN A 9 -38.71 12.52 5.73
N ILE A 10 -38.64 11.58 4.79
CA ILE A 10 -37.83 10.37 4.96
C ILE A 10 -36.36 10.80 4.88
N LYS A 11 -35.70 10.87 6.03
CA LYS A 11 -34.25 11.07 6.08
C LYS A 11 -33.58 9.73 5.84
N LEU A 12 -32.90 9.62 4.71
CA LEU A 12 -32.01 8.52 4.40
C LEU A 12 -30.84 8.53 5.41
N THR A 13 -30.91 7.70 6.44
CA THR A 13 -29.85 7.53 7.44
C THR A 13 -28.80 6.56 6.91
N ASN A 14 -27.51 6.91 7.06
CA ASN A 14 -26.35 6.05 6.75
C ASN A 14 -26.16 5.67 5.28
N VAL A 15 -26.39 6.59 4.35
CA VAL A 15 -26.19 6.35 2.91
C VAL A 15 -24.82 6.84 2.46
N SER A 16 -24.12 6.01 1.68
CA SER A 16 -22.94 6.44 0.92
C SER A 16 -23.37 6.94 -0.46
N VAL A 17 -22.85 8.09 -0.86
CA VAL A 17 -23.19 8.69 -2.15
C VAL A 17 -22.04 8.50 -3.13
N VAL A 18 -22.31 7.87 -4.26
CA VAL A 18 -21.35 7.80 -5.38
C VAL A 18 -21.72 8.88 -6.38
N ARG A 19 -20.80 9.81 -6.65
CA ARG A 19 -21.03 10.94 -7.56
C ARG A 19 -20.27 10.78 -8.86
N LEU A 20 -20.94 11.00 -9.99
CA LEU A 20 -20.32 11.13 -11.31
C LEU A 20 -20.78 12.43 -11.98
N ARG A 21 -19.84 13.22 -12.50
CA ARG A 21 -20.14 14.41 -13.32
C ARG A 21 -19.96 14.05 -14.79
N LYS A 22 -21.04 14.09 -15.57
CA LYS A 22 -21.04 13.76 -17.01
C LYS A 22 -21.98 14.69 -17.76
N GLY A 23 -21.56 15.21 -18.91
CA GLY A 23 -22.40 16.09 -19.75
C GLY A 23 -22.91 17.36 -19.05
N GLY A 24 -22.09 17.95 -18.17
CA GLY A 24 -22.45 19.16 -17.41
C GLY A 24 -23.40 18.93 -16.22
N LYS A 25 -23.98 17.74 -16.08
CA LYS A 25 -24.86 17.36 -14.97
C LYS A 25 -24.13 16.50 -13.94
N ARG A 26 -24.64 16.50 -12.71
CA ARG A 26 -24.17 15.65 -11.61
C ARG A 26 -25.17 14.52 -11.45
N PHE A 27 -24.66 13.29 -11.40
CA PHE A 27 -25.44 12.10 -11.12
C PHE A 27 -24.91 11.49 -9.83
N GLU A 28 -25.82 11.05 -8.98
CA GLU A 28 -25.55 10.52 -7.65
C GLU A 28 -26.33 9.21 -7.46
N LEU A 29 -25.69 8.24 -6.80
CA LEU A 29 -26.30 6.97 -6.40
C LEU A 29 -26.31 6.86 -4.89
N ALA A 30 -27.39 6.28 -4.37
CA ALA A 30 -27.55 5.92 -2.97
C ALA A 30 -27.13 4.45 -2.79
N CYS A 31 -25.97 4.23 -2.19
CA CYS A 31 -25.39 2.91 -1.97
C CYS A 31 -25.21 2.61 -0.48
N TYR A 32 -25.15 1.33 -0.15
CA TYR A 32 -24.69 0.89 1.16
C TYR A 32 -23.18 1.10 1.30
N LYS A 33 -22.74 1.45 2.51
CA LYS A 33 -21.40 1.99 2.79
C LYS A 33 -20.25 1.04 2.45
N ASN A 34 -20.34 -0.23 2.84
CA ASN A 34 -19.26 -1.21 2.66
C ASN A 34 -19.28 -1.86 1.26
N LYS A 35 -20.49 -1.99 0.69
CA LYS A 35 -20.75 -2.71 -0.56
C LYS A 35 -20.12 -2.04 -1.79
N VAL A 36 -19.94 -0.71 -1.78
CA VAL A 36 -19.29 -0.01 -2.92
C VAL A 36 -17.82 -0.42 -3.08
N MET A 37 -17.09 -0.67 -1.99
CA MET A 37 -15.71 -1.13 -2.08
C MET A 37 -15.64 -2.58 -2.55
N GLU A 38 -16.54 -3.44 -2.07
CA GLU A 38 -16.65 -4.85 -2.47
C GLU A 38 -16.98 -4.97 -3.96
N TRP A 39 -17.88 -4.12 -4.47
CA TRP A 39 -18.18 -4.02 -5.90
C TRP A 39 -16.95 -3.68 -6.74
N ARG A 40 -16.11 -2.74 -6.28
CA ARG A 40 -14.87 -2.38 -6.99
C ARG A 40 -13.83 -3.49 -6.96
N SER A 41 -13.83 -4.27 -5.88
CA SER A 41 -12.99 -5.45 -5.73
C SER A 41 -13.56 -6.67 -6.47
N ASN A 42 -14.71 -6.54 -7.14
CA ASN A 42 -15.45 -7.62 -7.82
C ASN A 42 -15.80 -8.81 -6.90
N VAL A 43 -15.98 -8.55 -5.60
CA VAL A 43 -16.38 -9.58 -4.63
C VAL A 43 -17.89 -9.86 -4.73
N GLU A 44 -18.68 -8.83 -5.02
CA GLU A 44 -20.13 -8.93 -5.22
C GLU A 44 -20.52 -8.38 -6.58
N THR A 45 -21.46 -9.08 -7.24
CA THR A 45 -21.92 -8.78 -8.60
C THR A 45 -23.40 -8.43 -8.68
N ASP A 46 -24.13 -8.49 -7.57
CA ASP A 46 -25.54 -8.10 -7.54
C ASP A 46 -25.70 -6.59 -7.27
N LEU A 47 -26.49 -5.91 -8.10
CA LEU A 47 -26.71 -4.47 -8.01
C LEU A 47 -27.67 -4.11 -6.89
N ASP A 48 -28.64 -4.99 -6.59
CA ASP A 48 -29.68 -4.71 -5.60
C ASP A 48 -29.15 -4.78 -4.16
N GLU A 49 -28.05 -5.52 -3.93
CA GLU A 49 -27.40 -5.58 -2.63
C GLU A 49 -26.47 -4.37 -2.38
N VAL A 50 -25.91 -3.79 -3.46
CA VAL A 50 -25.04 -2.62 -3.38
C VAL A 50 -25.84 -1.32 -3.23
N LEU A 51 -27.00 -1.24 -3.88
CA LEU A 51 -27.84 -0.05 -3.94
C LEU A 51 -28.93 -0.09 -2.87
N GLN A 52 -29.21 1.07 -2.26
CA GLN A 52 -30.40 1.19 -1.42
C GLN A 52 -31.67 1.41 -2.24
N ILE A 53 -31.54 2.18 -3.32
CA ILE A 53 -32.64 2.51 -4.20
C ILE A 53 -32.13 2.31 -5.62
N HIS A 54 -32.86 1.49 -6.37
CA HIS A 54 -32.60 1.21 -7.78
C HIS A 54 -33.06 2.41 -8.65
N SER A 55 -32.39 3.55 -8.50
CA SER A 55 -32.66 4.79 -9.26
C SER A 55 -31.47 5.74 -9.24
N VAL A 56 -31.27 6.46 -10.35
CA VAL A 56 -30.22 7.48 -10.47
C VAL A 56 -30.77 8.84 -10.06
N PHE A 57 -30.08 9.52 -9.14
CA PHE A 57 -30.46 10.84 -8.65
C PHE A 57 -29.57 11.93 -9.26
N LEU A 58 -30.08 13.14 -9.41
CA LEU A 58 -29.27 14.36 -9.58
C LEU A 58 -28.71 14.84 -8.24
N ASN A 59 -29.48 14.62 -7.17
CA ASN A 59 -29.09 14.93 -5.79
C ASN A 59 -29.79 13.98 -4.81
N VAL A 60 -29.01 13.14 -4.11
CA VAL A 60 -29.55 12.16 -3.16
C VAL A 60 -30.15 12.84 -1.93
N SER A 61 -29.50 13.89 -1.40
CA SER A 61 -30.01 14.62 -0.22
C SER A 61 -31.35 15.30 -0.45
N LYS A 62 -31.62 15.72 -1.70
CA LYS A 62 -32.89 16.36 -2.09
C LYS A 62 -33.90 15.39 -2.72
N GLY A 63 -33.54 14.12 -2.91
CA GLY A 63 -34.39 13.12 -3.57
C GLY A 63 -34.74 13.46 -5.03
N GLN A 64 -33.92 14.25 -5.72
CA GLN A 64 -34.20 14.66 -7.10
C GLN A 64 -33.74 13.56 -8.06
N VAL A 65 -34.69 12.85 -8.68
CA VAL A 65 -34.43 11.78 -9.65
C VAL A 65 -33.99 12.35 -11.01
N ALA A 66 -33.07 11.68 -11.69
CA ALA A 66 -32.67 12.03 -13.04
C ALA A 66 -33.77 11.69 -14.06
N SER A 67 -34.05 12.60 -15.00
CA SER A 67 -35.00 12.32 -16.08
C SER A 67 -34.40 11.36 -17.12
N LYS A 68 -35.25 10.56 -17.78
CA LYS A 68 -34.81 9.63 -18.84
C LYS A 68 -34.12 10.34 -20.01
N ASP A 69 -34.52 11.57 -20.30
CA ASP A 69 -33.92 12.40 -21.35
C ASP A 69 -32.48 12.81 -21.01
N ASP A 70 -32.21 13.08 -19.73
CA ASP A 70 -30.87 13.42 -19.24
C ASP A 70 -29.94 12.21 -19.25
N LEU A 71 -30.47 11.04 -18.91
CA LEU A 71 -29.73 9.78 -19.02
C LEU A 71 -29.35 9.48 -20.47
N LYS A 72 -30.31 9.60 -21.41
CA LYS A 72 -30.05 9.41 -22.85
C LYS A 72 -29.01 10.41 -23.38
N LYS A 73 -29.09 11.68 -23.00
CA LYS A 73 -28.13 12.72 -23.45
C LYS A 73 -26.72 12.50 -22.91
N CYS A 74 -26.59 12.14 -21.64
CA CYS A 74 -25.28 12.03 -20.98
C CYS A 74 -24.62 10.65 -21.15
N PHE A 75 -25.41 9.58 -21.14
CA PHE A 75 -24.92 8.19 -21.16
C PHE A 75 -25.18 7.47 -22.48
N LYS A 76 -25.92 8.08 -23.43
CA LYS A 76 -26.32 7.49 -24.72
C LYS A 76 -27.08 6.16 -24.57
N THR A 77 -27.58 5.89 -23.37
CA THR A 77 -28.25 4.66 -22.96
C THR A 77 -29.46 5.04 -22.11
N ASP A 78 -30.54 4.30 -22.26
CA ASP A 78 -31.80 4.46 -21.53
C ASP A 78 -31.98 3.45 -20.39
N ASP A 79 -31.18 2.40 -20.42
CA ASP A 79 -31.08 1.35 -19.42
C ASP A 79 -30.43 1.85 -18.13
N THR A 80 -31.18 1.83 -17.03
CA THR A 80 -30.75 2.31 -15.72
C THR A 80 -29.58 1.50 -15.17
N ASP A 81 -29.56 0.19 -15.41
CA ASP A 81 -28.58 -0.74 -14.86
C ASP A 81 -27.19 -0.47 -15.43
N LYS A 82 -27.12 -0.27 -16.75
CA LYS A 82 -25.88 0.09 -17.45
C LYS A 82 -25.32 1.43 -16.96
N VAL A 83 -26.21 2.40 -16.71
CA VAL A 83 -25.81 3.71 -16.17
C VAL A 83 -25.27 3.55 -14.75
N ILE A 84 -25.96 2.79 -13.90
CA ILE A 84 -25.53 2.52 -12.53
C ILE A 84 -24.15 1.85 -12.52
N GLN A 85 -23.92 0.83 -13.35
CA GLN A 85 -22.63 0.18 -13.47
C GLN A 85 -21.51 1.14 -13.90
N GLU A 86 -21.80 2.05 -14.84
CA GLU A 86 -20.83 3.07 -15.25
C GLU A 86 -20.53 4.07 -14.11
N ILE A 87 -21.55 4.49 -13.36
CA ILE A 87 -21.39 5.39 -12.21
C ILE A 87 -20.62 4.70 -11.07
N LEU A 88 -20.86 3.42 -10.78
CA LEU A 88 -20.12 2.70 -9.74
C LEU A 88 -18.63 2.54 -10.10
N LYS A 89 -18.33 2.31 -11.40
CA LYS A 89 -16.95 2.15 -11.90
C LYS A 89 -16.18 3.47 -11.98
N LYS A 90 -16.78 4.52 -12.54
CA LYS A 90 -16.11 5.81 -12.81
C LYS A 90 -16.39 6.89 -11.77
N GLY A 91 -17.43 6.72 -10.96
CA GLY A 91 -17.85 7.70 -9.97
C GLY A 91 -16.87 7.79 -8.82
N GLU A 92 -16.89 8.94 -8.15
CA GLU A 92 -16.16 9.16 -6.91
C GLU A 92 -17.07 8.86 -5.73
N LEU A 93 -16.63 7.97 -4.85
CA LEU A 93 -17.33 7.68 -3.61
C LEU A 93 -17.14 8.86 -2.66
N GLN A 94 -18.24 9.52 -2.30
CA GLN A 94 -18.23 10.54 -1.27
C GLN A 94 -18.27 9.86 0.10
N VAL A 95 -17.08 9.57 0.62
CA VAL A 95 -16.91 8.99 1.96
C VAL A 95 -17.26 10.05 3.01
N ALA A 96 -17.99 9.63 4.05
CA ALA A 96 -18.30 10.47 5.20
C ALA A 96 -17.01 10.89 5.92
N GLU A 97 -17.03 12.04 6.61
CA GLU A 97 -15.84 12.59 7.26
C GLU A 97 -15.22 11.63 8.29
N LYS A 98 -16.05 10.97 9.10
CA LYS A 98 -15.60 9.96 10.09
C LYS A 98 -15.00 8.70 9.45
N GLU A 99 -15.51 8.29 8.29
CA GLU A 99 -14.96 7.13 7.59
C GLU A 99 -13.64 7.48 6.91
N ARG A 100 -13.53 8.70 6.38
CA ARG A 100 -12.27 9.21 5.84
C ARG A 100 -11.18 9.28 6.92
N SER A 101 -11.51 9.74 8.13
CA SER A 101 -10.55 9.75 9.24
C SER A 101 -10.13 8.34 9.63
N ASN A 102 -11.06 7.39 9.71
CA ASN A 102 -10.73 6.00 10.05
C ASN A 102 -9.87 5.33 8.99
N GLN A 103 -10.13 5.58 7.69
CA GLN A 103 -9.30 5.08 6.60
C GLN A 103 -7.89 5.67 6.67
N LEU A 104 -7.77 6.98 6.91
CA LEU A 104 -6.47 7.63 7.07
C LEU A 104 -5.72 7.09 8.29
N GLU A 105 -6.40 6.87 9.41
CA GLU A 105 -5.79 6.33 10.63
C GLU A 105 -5.35 4.87 10.45
N SER A 106 -6.16 4.04 9.79
CA SER A 106 -5.77 2.66 9.45
C SER A 106 -4.54 2.65 8.54
N MET A 107 -4.56 3.44 7.47
CA MET A 107 -3.40 3.56 6.58
C MET A 107 -2.17 4.10 7.30
N TRP A 108 -2.35 5.04 8.23
CA TRP A 108 -1.27 5.58 9.05
C TRP A 108 -0.61 4.49 9.88
N LYS A 109 -1.41 3.67 10.58
CA LYS A 109 -0.93 2.52 11.35
C LYS A 109 -0.26 1.47 10.46
N ASP A 110 -0.83 1.17 9.29
CA ASP A 110 -0.26 0.24 8.33
C ASP A 110 1.12 0.71 7.84
N ILE A 111 1.27 2.01 7.54
CA ILE A 111 2.54 2.59 7.15
C ILE A 111 3.54 2.51 8.30
N ALA A 112 3.13 2.84 9.53
CA ALA A 112 4.00 2.75 10.71
C ALA A 112 4.48 1.31 10.95
N ASN A 113 3.61 0.31 10.79
CA ASN A 113 3.98 -1.10 10.88
C ASN A 113 4.99 -1.50 9.80
N ILE A 114 4.73 -1.13 8.54
CA ILE A 114 5.65 -1.41 7.43
C ILE A 114 7.01 -0.75 7.68
N VAL A 115 7.06 0.48 8.17
CA VAL A 115 8.32 1.16 8.49
C VAL A 115 9.03 0.46 9.65
N THR A 116 8.28 0.02 10.67
CA THR A 116 8.81 -0.72 11.82
C THR A 116 9.50 -2.01 11.39
N ASP A 117 8.85 -2.80 10.53
CA ASP A 117 9.41 -4.07 10.03
C ASP A 117 10.66 -3.87 9.17
N ASN A 118 10.78 -2.71 8.51
CA ASN A 118 11.86 -2.42 7.58
C ASN A 118 12.99 -1.55 8.16
N CYS A 119 12.85 -1.01 9.36
CA CYS A 119 13.80 -0.04 9.93
C CYS A 119 14.37 -0.49 11.28
N VAL A 120 15.67 -0.33 11.41
CA VAL A 120 16.44 -0.60 12.63
C VAL A 120 17.27 0.62 13.01
N ASN A 121 17.63 0.72 14.29
CA ASN A 121 18.58 1.72 14.75
C ASN A 121 20.00 1.32 14.31
N PRO A 122 20.76 2.18 13.61
CA PRO A 122 22.13 1.91 13.19
C PRO A 122 23.09 1.57 14.33
N GLN A 123 22.86 2.12 15.53
CA GLN A 123 23.77 1.96 16.67
C GLN A 123 23.46 0.72 17.50
N THR A 124 22.18 0.44 17.73
CA THR A 124 21.76 -0.67 18.60
C THR A 124 21.31 -1.91 17.84
N LYS A 125 21.16 -1.82 16.50
CA LYS A 125 20.57 -2.84 15.62
C LYS A 125 19.16 -3.31 16.01
N ARG A 126 18.55 -2.71 17.04
CA ARG A 126 17.21 -3.05 17.50
C ARG A 126 16.14 -2.39 16.63
N PRO A 127 15.00 -3.07 16.38
CA PRO A 127 13.86 -2.46 15.70
C PRO A 127 13.25 -1.36 16.58
N TYR A 128 12.69 -0.33 15.93
CA TYR A 128 11.91 0.68 16.61
C TYR A 128 10.53 0.14 17.01
N THR A 129 9.90 0.75 18.00
CA THR A 129 8.50 0.45 18.29
C THR A 129 7.58 1.25 17.38
N VAL A 130 6.40 0.71 17.06
CA VAL A 130 5.40 1.37 16.21
C VAL A 130 5.07 2.78 16.74
N THR A 131 4.96 2.94 18.05
CA THR A 131 4.63 4.22 18.70
C THR A 131 5.72 5.29 18.54
N MET A 132 7.00 4.90 18.48
CA MET A 132 8.10 5.82 18.20
C MET A 132 8.05 6.32 16.75
N ILE A 133 7.75 5.43 15.82
CA ILE A 133 7.61 5.78 14.39
C ILE A 133 6.36 6.63 14.17
N GLU A 134 5.24 6.34 14.83
CA GLU A 134 4.03 7.16 14.76
C GLU A 134 4.29 8.60 15.22
N LYS A 135 5.01 8.79 16.33
CA LYS A 135 5.41 10.12 16.81
C LYS A 135 6.32 10.83 15.79
N ALA A 136 7.33 10.13 15.28
CA ALA A 136 8.23 10.70 14.28
C ALA A 136 7.50 11.09 12.98
N MET A 137 6.51 10.30 12.56
CA MET A 137 5.67 10.64 11.43
C MET A 137 4.75 11.85 11.71
N GLN A 138 4.26 12.00 12.95
CA GLN A 138 3.46 13.17 13.38
C GLN A 138 4.31 14.44 13.38
N ASP A 139 5.52 14.38 13.90
CA ASP A 139 6.48 15.50 13.93
C ASP A 139 6.87 15.95 12.51
N LEU A 140 6.91 15.01 11.57
CA LEU A 140 7.17 15.29 10.16
C LEU A 140 6.00 15.93 9.42
N HIS A 141 4.81 15.97 10.02
CA HIS A 141 3.55 16.40 9.40
C HIS A 141 3.32 15.73 8.03
N LEU A 142 3.53 14.42 7.97
CA LEU A 142 3.41 13.64 6.75
C LEU A 142 1.96 13.61 6.24
N SER A 143 1.77 13.87 4.95
CA SER A 143 0.45 13.81 4.30
C SER A 143 0.27 12.45 3.62
N VAL A 144 -0.62 11.62 4.18
CA VAL A 144 -0.96 10.30 3.64
C VAL A 144 -2.00 10.43 2.54
N ASN A 145 -1.70 9.84 1.38
CA ASN A 145 -2.58 9.88 0.21
C ASN A 145 -3.35 8.56 0.05
N PRO A 146 -4.68 8.51 0.18
CA PRO A 146 -5.44 7.26 0.11
C PRO A 146 -5.44 6.59 -1.27
N LYS A 147 -4.98 7.30 -2.32
CA LYS A 147 -4.90 6.77 -3.69
C LYS A 147 -3.63 5.95 -3.97
N ARG A 148 -2.58 6.10 -3.15
CA ARG A 148 -1.32 5.36 -3.33
C ARG A 148 -1.25 4.22 -2.33
N SER A 149 -0.53 3.16 -2.69
CA SER A 149 -0.32 2.00 -1.82
C SER A 149 0.51 2.37 -0.59
N SER A 150 0.15 1.83 0.58
CA SER A 150 0.87 2.00 1.85
C SER A 150 2.36 1.66 1.74
N LYS A 151 2.74 0.66 0.91
CA LYS A 151 4.14 0.28 0.71
C LYS A 151 4.97 1.33 -0.02
N SER A 152 4.38 1.97 -1.05
CA SER A 152 5.05 3.06 -1.77
C SER A 152 5.26 4.27 -0.87
N GLN A 153 4.26 4.57 -0.03
CA GLN A 153 4.34 5.66 0.93
C GLN A 153 5.34 5.39 2.04
N ALA A 154 5.40 4.16 2.54
CA ALA A 154 6.40 3.78 3.56
C ALA A 154 7.83 4.04 3.07
N LEU A 155 8.14 3.78 1.80
CA LEU A 155 9.47 4.09 1.24
C LEU A 155 9.77 5.59 1.21
N ASP A 156 8.78 6.42 0.88
CA ASP A 156 8.91 7.89 0.89
C ASP A 156 9.06 8.40 2.34
N VAL A 157 8.32 7.81 3.28
CA VAL A 157 8.39 8.12 4.72
C VAL A 157 9.78 7.81 5.27
N ILE A 158 10.36 6.66 4.92
CA ILE A 158 11.71 6.26 5.33
C ILE A 158 12.74 7.29 4.85
N LYS A 159 12.66 7.73 3.58
CA LYS A 159 13.58 8.75 3.05
C LYS A 159 13.45 10.08 3.80
N GLN A 160 12.23 10.53 4.05
CA GLN A 160 11.99 11.79 4.76
C GLN A 160 12.44 11.73 6.23
N LEU A 161 12.24 10.59 6.89
CA LEU A 161 12.75 10.34 8.25
C LEU A 161 14.29 10.35 8.29
N GLN A 162 14.95 9.81 7.26
CA GLN A 162 16.40 9.85 7.13
C GLN A 162 16.93 11.26 6.88
N GLU A 163 16.33 12.02 5.95
CA GLU A 163 16.77 13.37 5.58
C GLU A 163 16.68 14.37 6.72
N LYS A 164 15.61 14.31 7.53
CA LYS A 164 15.43 15.25 8.64
C LYS A 164 16.13 14.83 9.93
N GLN A 165 16.73 13.63 9.95
CA GLN A 165 17.54 13.11 11.06
C GLN A 165 16.88 13.23 12.46
N VAL A 166 15.54 13.20 12.52
CA VAL A 166 14.77 13.24 13.78
C VAL A 166 14.99 11.94 14.57
N LEU A 167 15.20 10.84 13.84
CA LEU A 167 15.62 9.53 14.37
C LEU A 167 16.69 8.94 13.46
N PRO A 168 17.77 8.35 14.01
CA PRO A 168 18.73 7.60 13.21
C PRO A 168 18.08 6.29 12.76
N ILE A 169 17.48 6.27 11.56
CA ILE A 169 16.86 5.07 11.00
C ILE A 169 17.68 4.54 9.83
N GLN A 170 18.00 3.25 9.86
CA GLN A 170 18.57 2.54 8.73
C GLN A 170 17.64 1.43 8.30
N ARG A 171 17.59 1.17 7.00
CA ARG A 171 16.80 0.06 6.48
C ARG A 171 17.45 -1.26 6.90
N ALA A 172 16.65 -2.21 7.36
CA ALA A 172 17.11 -3.54 7.73
C ALA A 172 17.86 -4.21 6.56
N GLN A 173 19.03 -4.75 6.85
CA GLN A 173 19.87 -5.46 5.90
C GLN A 173 19.45 -6.93 5.83
N MET A 174 19.57 -7.52 4.64
CA MET A 174 19.30 -8.94 4.42
C MET A 174 20.62 -9.70 4.51
N ARG A 175 20.66 -10.83 5.22
CA ARG A 175 21.75 -11.79 5.10
C ARG A 175 21.49 -12.63 3.84
N VAL A 176 22.45 -12.62 2.93
CA VAL A 176 22.41 -13.38 1.70
C VAL A 176 23.56 -14.36 1.71
N ARG A 177 23.26 -15.63 1.46
CA ARG A 177 24.26 -16.65 1.16
C ARG A 177 24.40 -16.73 -0.36
N VAL A 178 25.63 -16.54 -0.82
CA VAL A 178 25.98 -16.65 -2.23
C VAL A 178 26.88 -17.88 -2.37
N THR A 179 26.40 -18.89 -3.10
CA THR A 179 27.16 -20.12 -3.39
C THR A 179 27.57 -20.12 -4.87
N MET A 180 28.85 -20.32 -5.14
CA MET A 180 29.44 -20.29 -6.49
C MET A 180 30.33 -21.51 -6.73
N VAL A 181 30.17 -22.18 -7.87
CA VAL A 181 31.08 -23.24 -8.35
C VAL A 181 32.26 -22.62 -9.09
N GLU A 182 33.48 -23.14 -8.90
CA GLU A 182 34.73 -22.48 -9.29
C GLU A 182 34.80 -21.96 -10.75
N GLY A 183 35.13 -20.67 -10.88
CA GLY A 183 35.70 -20.01 -12.06
C GLY A 183 36.66 -18.91 -11.60
N LYS A 184 37.92 -18.93 -12.04
CA LYS A 184 38.97 -17.99 -11.57
C LYS A 184 38.66 -16.51 -11.86
N GLU A 185 37.83 -16.21 -12.86
CA GLU A 185 37.32 -14.85 -13.15
C GLU A 185 36.17 -14.44 -12.22
N SER A 186 35.37 -15.39 -11.77
CA SER A 186 34.23 -15.16 -10.87
C SER A 186 34.68 -14.70 -9.49
N LYS A 187 35.77 -15.28 -8.96
CA LYS A 187 36.37 -14.89 -7.65
C LYS A 187 36.88 -13.45 -7.63
N LYS A 188 37.51 -12.97 -8.72
CA LYS A 188 38.02 -11.59 -8.80
C LYS A 188 36.89 -10.57 -8.92
N LEU A 189 35.85 -10.87 -9.69
CA LEU A 189 34.70 -9.98 -9.88
C LEU A 189 33.80 -9.92 -8.64
N LEU A 190 33.66 -11.02 -7.89
CA LEU A 190 33.01 -11.01 -6.57
C LEU A 190 33.76 -10.12 -5.57
N LYS A 191 35.10 -10.25 -5.49
CA LYS A 191 35.89 -9.38 -4.59
C LYS A 191 35.92 -7.91 -5.03
N GLU A 192 35.92 -7.62 -6.34
CA GLU A 192 36.00 -6.24 -6.83
C GLU A 192 34.64 -5.52 -6.95
N LYS A 193 33.55 -6.22 -7.30
CA LYS A 193 32.23 -5.59 -7.51
C LYS A 193 31.23 -5.87 -6.41
N ILE A 194 31.30 -7.04 -5.77
CA ILE A 194 30.28 -7.44 -4.81
C ILE A 194 30.65 -6.98 -3.39
N ILE A 195 31.92 -7.03 -2.99
CA ILE A 195 32.38 -6.45 -1.71
C ILE A 195 32.02 -4.96 -1.55
N PRO A 196 32.19 -4.06 -2.55
CA PRO A 196 31.78 -2.66 -2.38
C PRO A 196 30.26 -2.44 -2.43
N LEU A 197 29.48 -3.38 -2.96
CA LEU A 197 28.01 -3.31 -2.92
C LEU A 197 27.41 -3.91 -1.63
N MET A 198 28.17 -4.74 -0.91
CA MET A 198 27.81 -5.37 0.36
C MET A 198 28.18 -4.46 1.55
N THR A 199 27.36 -4.42 2.60
CA THR A 199 27.62 -3.55 3.76
C THR A 199 28.58 -4.18 4.76
N SER A 200 28.54 -5.50 4.92
CA SER A 200 29.52 -6.26 5.71
C SER A 200 29.56 -7.70 5.19
N VAL A 201 30.75 -8.23 4.98
CA VAL A 201 30.98 -9.65 4.70
C VAL A 201 31.29 -10.31 6.05
N GLU A 202 30.48 -11.27 6.46
CA GLU A 202 30.62 -11.90 7.78
C GLU A 202 31.47 -13.16 7.71
N GLU A 203 31.28 -13.99 6.68
CA GLU A 203 32.01 -15.26 6.53
C GLU A 203 32.38 -15.51 5.05
N GLU A 204 33.66 -15.84 4.81
CA GLU A 204 34.19 -16.39 3.56
C GLU A 204 34.63 -17.83 3.85
N ASP A 205 33.84 -18.83 3.44
CA ASP A 205 34.26 -20.23 3.53
C ASP A 205 34.76 -20.73 2.18
N PHE A 206 35.96 -21.31 2.21
CA PHE A 206 36.63 -21.91 1.06
C PHE A 206 36.65 -23.43 1.24
N GLU A 207 35.60 -24.13 0.81
CA GLU A 207 35.69 -25.56 0.54
C GLU A 207 36.03 -25.79 -0.93
N ALA A 208 36.89 -26.77 -1.20
CA ALA A 208 37.67 -26.91 -2.44
C ALA A 208 36.86 -27.03 -3.77
N ALA A 209 35.53 -27.00 -3.74
CA ALA A 209 34.65 -27.04 -4.90
C ALA A 209 33.58 -25.93 -4.94
N GLU A 210 33.29 -25.26 -3.82
CA GLU A 210 32.20 -24.30 -3.67
C GLU A 210 32.69 -23.08 -2.87
N TYR A 211 32.48 -21.88 -3.41
CA TYR A 211 32.75 -20.63 -2.72
C TYR A 211 31.46 -20.13 -2.08
N GLU A 212 31.43 -20.12 -0.75
CA GLU A 212 30.31 -19.60 0.02
C GLU A 212 30.67 -18.25 0.65
N VAL A 213 29.83 -17.25 0.37
CA VAL A 213 29.93 -15.93 1.02
C VAL A 213 28.62 -15.63 1.70
N ILE A 214 28.70 -15.37 3.00
CA ILE A 214 27.60 -14.82 3.77
C ILE A 214 27.84 -13.33 3.95
N ALA A 215 26.93 -12.52 3.43
CA ALA A 215 27.05 -11.07 3.50
C ALA A 215 25.72 -10.36 3.77
N LEU A 216 25.83 -9.21 4.43
CA LEU A 216 24.75 -8.28 4.69
C LEU A 216 24.57 -7.33 3.50
N VAL A 217 23.36 -7.31 2.94
CA VAL A 217 23.00 -6.59 1.71
C VAL A 217 21.74 -5.75 1.92
N ASP A 218 21.74 -4.53 1.39
CA ASP A 218 20.51 -3.72 1.33
C ASP A 218 19.50 -4.34 0.35
N PRO A 219 18.21 -4.47 0.71
CA PRO A 219 17.18 -5.05 -0.17
C PRO A 219 17.06 -4.39 -1.56
N GLY A 220 17.46 -3.12 -1.68
CA GLY A 220 17.47 -2.39 -2.96
C GLY A 220 18.58 -2.82 -3.91
N LYS A 221 19.72 -3.27 -3.39
CA LYS A 221 20.90 -3.71 -4.15
C LYS A 221 20.85 -5.20 -4.49
N TYR A 222 19.96 -5.96 -3.84
CA TYR A 222 19.74 -7.38 -4.10
C TYR A 222 19.49 -7.69 -5.59
N ARG A 223 18.69 -6.86 -6.27
CA ARG A 223 18.36 -7.06 -7.69
C ARG A 223 19.58 -6.86 -8.58
N GLU A 224 20.38 -5.84 -8.32
CA GLU A 224 21.62 -5.57 -9.06
C GLU A 224 22.64 -6.69 -8.84
N ILE A 225 22.74 -7.21 -7.61
CA ILE A 225 23.63 -8.34 -7.28
C ILE A 225 23.16 -9.62 -8.00
N ASN A 226 21.86 -9.92 -8.02
CA ASN A 226 21.35 -11.09 -8.73
C ASN A 226 21.56 -10.99 -10.25
N ASP A 227 21.32 -9.80 -10.84
CA ASP A 227 21.54 -9.56 -12.26
C ASP A 227 23.03 -9.67 -12.64
N LEU A 228 23.93 -9.19 -11.78
CA LEU A 228 25.39 -9.35 -11.95
C LEU A 228 25.79 -10.83 -11.86
N LEU A 229 25.29 -11.56 -10.85
CA LEU A 229 25.58 -12.98 -10.67
C LEU A 229 25.08 -13.85 -11.82
N GLN A 230 23.90 -13.57 -12.38
CA GLN A 230 23.38 -14.30 -13.54
C GLN A 230 24.16 -14.02 -14.82
N LYS A 231 24.52 -12.74 -15.07
CA LYS A 231 25.28 -12.34 -16.26
C LYS A 231 26.72 -12.88 -16.23
N ASP A 232 27.40 -12.75 -15.10
CA ASP A 232 28.84 -13.07 -15.00
C ASP A 232 29.10 -14.56 -14.74
N THR A 233 28.18 -15.27 -14.09
CA THR A 233 28.35 -16.70 -13.76
C THR A 233 27.61 -17.64 -14.71
N LYS A 234 27.02 -17.13 -15.80
CA LYS A 234 26.21 -17.91 -16.77
C LYS A 234 25.18 -18.83 -16.09
N GLY A 235 24.55 -18.36 -15.01
CA GLY A 235 23.53 -19.12 -14.26
C GLY A 235 24.04 -20.22 -13.31
N LYS A 236 25.34 -20.31 -13.03
CA LYS A 236 25.89 -21.27 -12.04
C LYS A 236 25.92 -20.75 -10.60
N GLY A 237 25.61 -19.48 -10.39
CA GLY A 237 25.55 -18.87 -9.07
C GLY A 237 24.19 -19.08 -8.41
N LYS A 238 24.18 -19.60 -7.19
CA LYS A 238 22.97 -19.66 -6.36
C LYS A 238 23.02 -18.54 -5.33
N LEU A 239 21.91 -17.83 -5.20
CA LEU A 239 21.75 -16.78 -4.23
C LEU A 239 20.56 -17.14 -3.34
N GLU A 240 20.86 -17.51 -2.10
CA GLU A 240 19.89 -17.91 -1.10
C GLU A 240 19.73 -16.79 -0.08
N ILE A 241 18.48 -16.39 0.17
CA ILE A 241 18.17 -15.43 1.23
C ILE A 241 18.18 -16.21 2.54
N MET A 242 19.09 -15.86 3.44
CA MET A 242 19.04 -16.36 4.81
C MET A 242 18.12 -15.44 5.60
N ASN A 243 16.99 -15.96 6.06
CA ASN A 243 16.08 -15.18 6.89
C ASN A 243 16.76 -14.85 8.21
N LEU A 244 16.87 -13.55 8.48
CA LEU A 244 17.16 -13.04 9.80
C LEU A 244 15.94 -13.36 10.69
N ARG A 245 15.97 -14.49 11.39
CA ARG A 245 15.34 -14.56 12.71
C ARG A 245 16.41 -14.16 13.72
N GLU A 246 16.76 -12.88 13.78
CA GLU A 246 17.34 -12.32 15.00
C GLU A 246 16.21 -12.20 16.04
N LYS A 247 15.83 -13.36 16.56
CA LYS A 247 15.55 -13.45 17.98
C LYS A 247 16.94 -13.55 18.61
N GLU A 248 17.56 -12.41 18.88
CA GLU A 248 18.48 -12.39 20.02
C GLU A 248 17.58 -12.64 21.23
N GLU A 249 17.41 -13.92 21.56
CA GLU A 249 16.94 -14.36 22.87
C GLU A 249 17.97 -13.87 23.87
N GLY A 250 17.74 -12.66 24.37
CA GLY A 250 18.35 -12.15 25.58
C GLY A 250 17.79 -12.92 26.76
N ASP A 251 18.38 -14.08 27.01
CA ASP A 251 18.34 -14.88 28.24
C ASP A 251 19.82 -15.26 28.46
N GLU A 252 20.52 -14.99 29.54
CA GLU A 252 20.24 -14.48 30.87
C GLU A 252 21.57 -13.83 31.33
N GLN A 253 21.54 -12.66 31.98
CA GLN A 253 22.39 -12.40 33.15
C GLN A 253 22.06 -11.04 33.78
N PHE A 254 21.60 -11.15 35.03
CA PHE A 254 21.33 -10.15 36.08
C PHE A 254 19.96 -9.46 36.09
#